data_AF-A0A1A8RRH2-F1
#
_entry.id   AF-A0A1A8RRH2-F1
#
_cell.length_a   1.000
_cell.length_b   1.000
_cell.length_c   1.000
_cell.angle_alpha   90.00
_cell.angle_beta   90.00
_cell.angle_gamma   90.00
#
_symmetry.space_group_name_H-M   'P 1'
#
loop_
_entity.id
_entity.type
_entity.pdbx_description
1 polymer ?
#
loop_
_entity_poly.entity_id
_entity_poly.type
_entity_poly.pdbx_seq_one_letter_code
_entity_poly.pdbx_strand_id
1 'polypeptide(L)'
;CAPMPYLIGVHTSLSEKVRSRGLEEVVILNVDTNTLETPFDDFKRIPSDVMSGLKVCLKRHAVSPGCGVSRAFLKAQALLFGGYRDALQSTKEGDIHFSEELFLDHKPQNLKRFLQSAIHLQLFKQF
;
A
#
# COMPACT_ATOMS: atom_id res chain seq x y z
N CYS A 1 7.16 -10.19 20.86
CA CYS A 1 6.70 -9.08 20.00
C CYS A 1 5.63 -9.62 19.06
N ALA A 2 4.67 -8.81 18.62
CA ALA A 2 3.59 -9.26 17.72
C ALA A 2 4.19 -9.62 16.33
N PRO A 3 4.00 -10.84 15.81
CA PRO A 3 4.56 -11.26 14.52
C PRO A 3 3.64 -10.94 13.33
N MET A 4 2.36 -10.63 13.57
CA MET A 4 1.41 -10.25 12.54
C MET A 4 1.60 -8.77 12.13
N PRO A 5 1.13 -8.34 10.94
CA PRO A 5 1.19 -6.93 10.55
C PRO A 5 0.54 -6.00 11.60
N TYR A 6 1.19 -4.88 11.90
CA TYR A 6 0.71 -3.88 12.86
C TYR A 6 1.03 -2.45 12.43
N LEU A 7 0.26 -1.50 12.96
CA LEU A 7 0.54 -0.06 12.89
C LEU A 7 0.41 0.52 14.31
N ILE A 8 1.53 0.89 14.91
CA ILE A 8 1.59 1.31 16.32
C ILE A 8 2.32 2.66 16.42
N GLY A 9 1.69 3.62 17.10
CA GLY A 9 2.33 4.87 17.49
C GLY A 9 2.98 4.73 18.87
N VAL A 10 4.25 5.14 18.98
CA VAL A 10 5.00 5.13 20.24
C VAL A 10 5.57 6.52 20.49
N HIS A 11 5.36 7.07 21.68
CA HIS A 11 5.95 8.34 22.07
C HIS A 11 7.48 8.24 22.17
N THR A 12 8.21 9.29 21.78
CA THR A 12 9.68 9.32 21.72
C THR A 12 10.35 8.88 23.03
N SER A 13 9.75 9.19 24.19
CA SER A 13 10.24 8.76 25.52
C SER A 13 10.28 7.23 25.73
N LEU A 14 9.55 6.45 24.93
CA LEU A 14 9.52 4.99 24.97
C LEU A 14 10.34 4.36 23.84
N SER A 15 10.88 5.15 22.90
CA SER A 15 11.51 4.66 21.67
C SER A 15 12.74 3.79 21.92
N GLU A 16 13.64 4.19 22.83
CA GLU A 16 14.84 3.40 23.18
C GLU A 16 14.46 2.05 23.80
N LYS A 17 13.45 2.05 24.70
CA LYS A 17 12.94 0.83 25.34
C LYS A 17 12.27 -0.11 24.35
N VAL A 18 11.72 0.41 23.25
CA VAL A 18 11.14 -0.39 22.18
C VAL A 18 12.24 -0.97 21.29
N ARG A 19 13.26 -0.18 20.92
CA ARG A 19 14.40 -0.65 20.11
C ARG A 19 15.24 -1.70 20.84
N SER A 20 15.39 -1.60 22.15
CA SER A 20 16.14 -2.58 22.96
C SER A 20 15.50 -3.96 23.04
N ARG A 21 14.27 -4.14 22.54
CA ARG A 21 13.55 -5.43 22.54
C ARG A 21 13.88 -6.33 21.35
N GLY A 22 14.90 -6.02 20.56
CA GLY A 22 15.30 -6.84 19.41
C GLY A 22 14.18 -6.93 18.39
N LEU A 23 13.68 -5.79 17.93
CA LEU A 23 12.68 -5.73 16.88
C LEU A 23 13.27 -6.24 15.56
N GLU A 24 12.81 -7.39 15.11
CA GLU A 24 13.18 -7.95 13.81
C GLU A 24 12.19 -7.49 12.74
N GLU A 25 12.72 -7.09 11.58
CA GLU A 25 11.92 -6.80 10.37
C GLU A 25 10.83 -5.71 10.53
N VAL A 26 11.17 -4.58 11.16
CA VAL A 26 10.23 -3.47 11.44
C VAL A 26 10.54 -2.23 10.61
N VAL A 27 9.48 -1.53 10.16
CA VAL A 27 9.58 -0.19 9.55
C VAL A 27 9.35 0.87 10.64
N ILE A 28 10.32 1.76 10.83
CA ILE A 28 10.27 2.81 11.86
C ILE A 28 10.33 4.18 11.19
N LEU A 29 9.29 4.99 11.39
CA LEU A 29 9.28 6.41 11.03
C LEU A 29 9.43 7.24 12.30
N ASN A 30 10.55 7.96 12.40
CA ASN A 30 10.70 9.01 13.40
C ASN A 30 10.17 10.33 12.82
N VAL A 31 9.05 10.80 13.36
CA VAL A 31 8.37 12.01 12.87
C VAL A 31 9.13 13.29 13.26
N ASP A 32 9.84 13.29 14.40
CA ASP A 32 10.58 14.47 14.89
C ASP A 32 11.75 14.83 13.96
N THR A 33 12.39 13.81 13.38
CA THR A 33 13.55 13.96 12.49
C THR A 33 13.23 13.65 11.02
N ASN A 34 12.01 13.20 10.74
CA ASN A 34 11.56 12.73 9.42
C ASN A 34 12.48 11.63 8.83
N THR A 35 12.99 10.75 9.69
CA THR A 35 13.85 9.62 9.27
C THR A 35 13.04 8.33 9.21
N LEU A 36 13.16 7.62 8.08
CA LEU A 36 12.53 6.32 7.86
C LEU A 36 13.62 5.22 7.86
N GLU A 37 13.52 4.28 8.79
CA GLU A 37 14.33 3.08 8.85
C GLU A 37 13.48 1.90 8.35
N THR A 38 13.94 1.19 7.32
CA THR A 38 13.25 0.03 6.78
C THR A 38 14.26 -0.99 6.26
N PRO A 39 14.11 -2.29 6.57
CA PRO A 39 14.92 -3.35 5.97
C PRO A 39 14.42 -3.75 4.57
N PHE A 40 13.29 -3.20 4.12
CA PHE A 40 12.60 -3.60 2.90
C PHE A 40 12.69 -2.56 1.78
N ASP A 41 12.60 -3.06 0.55
CA ASP A 41 12.60 -2.29 -0.70
C ASP A 41 11.18 -2.09 -1.28
N ASP A 42 10.16 -1.96 -0.42
CA ASP A 42 8.74 -1.93 -0.84
C ASP A 42 8.42 -0.79 -1.81
N PHE A 43 9.11 0.35 -1.66
CA PHE A 43 8.97 1.48 -2.56
C PHE A 43 9.26 1.12 -4.03
N LYS A 44 10.21 0.20 -4.28
CA LYS A 44 10.58 -0.24 -5.64
C LYS A 44 9.55 -1.19 -6.25
N ARG A 45 8.71 -1.82 -5.43
CA ARG A 45 7.67 -2.75 -5.89
C ARG A 45 6.43 -2.04 -6.43
N ILE A 46 6.22 -0.79 -6.02
CA ILE A 46 5.10 0.03 -6.52
C ILE A 46 5.45 0.58 -7.92
N PRO A 47 4.51 0.55 -8.89
CA PRO A 47 4.72 1.16 -10.19
C PRO A 47 5.15 2.64 -10.11
N SER A 48 6.27 2.98 -10.76
CA SER A 48 6.91 4.29 -10.66
C SER A 48 6.07 5.44 -11.21
N ASP A 49 5.22 5.16 -12.20
CA ASP A 49 4.25 6.09 -12.77
C ASP A 49 3.17 6.48 -11.76
N VAL A 50 2.65 5.52 -10.99
CA VAL A 50 1.70 5.77 -9.90
C VAL A 50 2.38 6.59 -8.79
N MET A 51 3.59 6.20 -8.40
CA MET A 51 4.33 6.86 -7.33
C MET A 51 4.72 8.30 -7.67
N SER A 52 5.24 8.52 -8.88
CA SER A 52 5.61 9.87 -9.35
C SER A 52 4.37 10.76 -9.49
N GLY A 53 3.26 10.23 -10.01
CA GLY A 53 1.97 10.93 -10.07
C GLY A 53 1.46 11.35 -8.69
N LEU A 54 1.51 10.44 -7.71
CA LEU A 54 1.15 10.73 -6.32
C LEU A 54 2.05 11.82 -5.73
N LYS A 55 3.37 11.71 -5.90
CA LYS A 55 4.34 12.70 -5.40
C LYS A 55 4.09 14.10 -5.96
N VAL A 56 3.78 14.21 -7.25
CA VAL A 56 3.45 15.50 -7.89
C VAL A 56 2.16 16.07 -7.30
N CYS A 57 1.11 15.26 -7.17
CA CYS A 57 -0.14 15.68 -6.55
C CYS A 57 0.07 16.16 -5.11
N LEU A 58 0.82 15.42 -4.30
CA LEU A 58 1.10 15.79 -2.91
C LEU A 58 1.89 17.10 -2.80
N LYS A 59 2.92 17.29 -3.63
CA LYS A 59 3.66 18.57 -3.67
C LYS A 59 2.77 19.75 -4.04
N ARG A 60 1.85 19.56 -4.99
CA ARG A 60 0.91 20.60 -5.42
C ARG A 60 -0.13 20.93 -4.34
N HIS A 61 -0.62 19.91 -3.62
CA HIS A 61 -1.65 20.08 -2.59
C HIS A 61 -1.09 20.39 -1.19
N ALA A 62 0.22 20.29 -0.98
CA ALA A 62 0.88 20.68 0.27
C ALA A 62 0.65 22.16 0.65
N VAL A 63 0.25 22.99 -0.31
CA VAL A 63 0.15 24.45 -0.17
C VAL A 63 -1.31 24.94 -0.04
N SER A 64 -2.31 24.05 -0.04
CA SER A 64 -3.72 24.45 -0.01
C SER A 64 -4.57 23.48 0.85
N PRO A 65 -5.25 23.98 1.91
CA PRO A 65 -6.13 23.15 2.72
C PRO A 65 -7.35 22.69 1.91
N GLY A 66 -7.65 21.39 1.95
CA GLY A 66 -8.78 20.78 1.26
C GLY A 66 -8.63 19.27 1.09
N CYS A 67 -9.52 18.65 0.31
CA CYS A 67 -9.52 17.20 0.06
C CYS A 67 -8.44 16.71 -0.92
N GLY A 68 -7.49 17.56 -1.32
CA GLY A 68 -6.49 17.28 -2.35
C GLY A 68 -5.56 16.10 -2.01
N VAL A 69 -5.15 15.99 -0.75
CA VAL A 69 -4.33 14.86 -0.27
C VAL A 69 -5.10 13.55 -0.36
N SER A 70 -6.31 13.48 0.20
CA SER A 70 -7.15 12.28 0.17
C SER A 70 -7.49 11.86 -1.27
N ARG A 71 -7.82 12.82 -2.15
CA ARG A 71 -8.10 12.55 -3.56
C ARG A 71 -6.88 12.04 -4.32
N ALA A 72 -5.68 12.51 -3.96
CA ALA A 72 -4.44 12.01 -4.56
C ALA A 72 -4.20 10.53 -4.20
N PHE A 73 -4.34 10.17 -2.92
CA PHE A 73 -4.23 8.77 -2.49
C PHE A 73 -5.35 7.89 -3.07
N LEU A 74 -6.60 8.39 -3.12
CA LEU A 74 -7.71 7.67 -3.75
C LEU A 74 -7.43 7.36 -5.24
N LYS A 75 -6.90 8.34 -5.97
CA LYS A 75 -6.51 8.14 -7.38
C LYS A 75 -5.39 7.10 -7.51
N ALA A 76 -4.41 7.11 -6.62
CA ALA A 76 -3.35 6.10 -6.61
C ALA A 76 -3.91 4.70 -6.33
N GLN A 77 -4.81 4.55 -5.35
CA GLN A 77 -5.49 3.27 -5.08
C GLN A 77 -6.29 2.79 -6.30
N ALA A 78 -7.01 3.68 -6.98
CA ALA A 78 -7.74 3.34 -8.21
C ALA A 78 -6.82 2.91 -9.36
N LEU A 79 -5.62 3.50 -9.48
CA LEU A 79 -4.63 3.09 -10.48
C LEU A 79 -4.01 1.73 -10.16
N LEU A 80 -3.79 1.43 -8.88
CA LEU A 80 -3.20 0.16 -8.44
C LEU A 80 -4.20 -0.99 -8.52
N PHE A 81 -5.42 -0.77 -8.03
CA PHE A 81 -6.40 -1.84 -7.81
C PHE A 81 -7.60 -1.77 -8.73
N GLY A 82 -7.82 -0.69 -9.48
CA GLY A 82 -9.05 -0.47 -10.26
C GLY A 82 -9.37 -1.54 -11.30
N GLY A 83 -8.36 -2.30 -11.75
CA GLY A 83 -8.53 -3.45 -12.62
C GLY A 83 -9.22 -4.67 -11.97
N TYR A 84 -9.57 -4.61 -10.68
CA TYR A 84 -10.26 -5.70 -9.97
C TYR A 84 -11.62 -6.03 -10.58
N ARG A 85 -12.29 -5.04 -11.18
CA ARG A 85 -13.61 -5.22 -11.80
C ARG A 85 -13.57 -6.19 -12.97
N ASP A 86 -12.49 -6.18 -13.75
CA ASP A 86 -12.30 -7.06 -14.89
C ASP A 86 -12.11 -8.53 -14.47
N ALA A 87 -11.80 -8.75 -13.19
CA ALA A 87 -11.58 -10.06 -12.60
C ALA A 87 -12.83 -10.64 -11.91
N LEU A 88 -13.94 -9.89 -11.89
CA LEU A 88 -15.22 -10.39 -11.39
C LEU A 88 -15.91 -11.20 -12.47
N GLN A 89 -16.23 -12.45 -12.15
CA GLN A 89 -16.95 -13.37 -13.03
C GLN A 89 -18.31 -13.67 -12.44
N SER A 90 -19.32 -13.80 -13.31
CA SER A 90 -20.64 -14.29 -12.92
C SER A 90 -20.77 -15.75 -13.29
N THR A 91 -21.18 -16.57 -12.34
CA THR A 91 -21.54 -17.97 -12.58
C THR A 91 -22.90 -18.05 -13.28
N LYS A 92 -23.21 -19.21 -13.88
CA LYS A 92 -24.52 -19.47 -14.50
C LYS A 92 -25.69 -19.38 -13.51
N GLU A 93 -25.39 -19.52 -12.22
CA GLU A 93 -26.33 -19.50 -11.11
C GLU A 93 -26.53 -18.07 -10.53
N GLY A 94 -25.78 -17.09 -11.02
CA GLY A 94 -25.91 -15.67 -10.65
C GLY A 94 -24.93 -15.20 -9.56
N ASP A 95 -24.14 -16.12 -8.98
CA ASP A 95 -23.12 -15.76 -8.00
C ASP A 95 -21.92 -15.07 -8.66
N ILE A 96 -21.41 -14.02 -8.00
CA ILE A 96 -20.22 -13.27 -8.44
C ILE A 96 -19.01 -13.78 -7.65
N HIS A 97 -17.96 -14.22 -8.35
CA HIS A 97 -16.69 -14.58 -7.75
C HIS A 97 -15.53 -13.78 -8.34
N PHE A 98 -14.47 -13.60 -7.54
CA PHE A 98 -13.26 -12.92 -7.96
C PHE A 98 -12.22 -13.94 -8.45
N SER A 99 -11.72 -13.76 -9.67
CA SER A 99 -10.67 -14.60 -10.26
C SER A 99 -9.30 -13.94 -10.10
N GLU A 100 -8.47 -14.49 -9.21
CA GLU A 100 -7.08 -14.02 -9.03
C GLU A 100 -6.27 -14.15 -10.33
N GLU A 101 -6.51 -15.18 -11.13
CA GLU A 101 -5.85 -15.39 -12.43
C GLU A 101 -6.14 -14.24 -13.39
N LEU A 102 -7.42 -13.89 -13.58
CA LEU A 102 -7.81 -12.78 -14.45
C LEU A 102 -7.34 -11.42 -13.92
N PHE A 103 -7.28 -11.25 -12.61
CA PHE A 103 -6.77 -10.02 -12.01
C PHE A 103 -5.29 -9.78 -12.32
N LEU A 104 -4.49 -10.86 -12.37
CA LEU A 104 -3.08 -10.82 -12.70
C LEU A 104 -2.80 -10.85 -14.22
N ASP A 105 -3.79 -11.24 -15.03
CA ASP A 105 -3.63 -11.38 -16.47
C ASP A 105 -3.71 -10.04 -17.21
N HIS A 106 -3.07 -9.98 -18.38
CA HIS A 106 -3.04 -8.80 -19.26
C HIS A 106 -2.63 -7.46 -18.60
N LYS A 107 -1.95 -7.48 -17.44
CA LYS A 107 -1.41 -6.28 -16.78
C LYS A 107 0.05 -6.00 -17.21
N PRO A 108 0.47 -4.73 -17.28
CA PRO A 108 1.87 -4.36 -17.46
C PRO A 108 2.77 -5.05 -16.42
N GLN A 109 3.98 -5.48 -16.82
CA GLN A 109 4.85 -6.32 -15.99
C GLN A 109 5.17 -5.74 -14.59
N ASN A 110 5.30 -4.42 -14.48
CA ASN A 110 5.52 -3.72 -13.22
C ASN A 110 4.29 -3.79 -12.30
N LEU A 111 3.10 -3.54 -12.84
CA LEU A 111 1.83 -3.65 -12.12
C LEU A 111 1.54 -5.11 -11.76
N LYS A 112 1.82 -6.05 -12.65
CA LYS A 112 1.66 -7.49 -12.39
C LYS A 112 2.47 -7.95 -11.16
N ARG A 113 3.73 -7.55 -11.04
CA ARG A 113 4.58 -7.87 -9.87
C ARG A 113 4.00 -7.30 -8.57
N PHE A 114 3.50 -6.07 -8.62
CA PHE A 114 2.81 -5.46 -7.48
C PHE A 114 1.56 -6.27 -7.10
N LEU A 115 0.69 -6.57 -8.07
CA LEU A 115 -0.56 -7.28 -7.85
C LEU A 115 -0.36 -8.71 -7.34
N GLN A 116 0.70 -9.41 -7.78
CA GLN A 116 1.08 -10.72 -7.25
C GLN A 116 1.34 -10.69 -5.75
N SER A 117 1.92 -9.60 -5.23
CA SER A 117 2.06 -9.42 -3.78
C SER A 117 0.73 -8.98 -3.15
N ALA A 118 -0.03 -8.16 -3.87
CA ALA A 118 -1.23 -7.51 -3.36
C ALA A 118 -2.39 -8.48 -3.10
N ILE A 119 -2.54 -9.56 -3.89
CA ILE A 119 -3.56 -10.59 -3.67
C ILE A 119 -3.41 -11.29 -2.32
N HIS A 120 -2.21 -11.31 -1.74
CA HIS A 120 -1.96 -11.91 -0.43
C HIS A 120 -2.20 -10.92 0.73
N LEU A 121 -2.53 -9.67 0.45
CA LEU A 121 -2.79 -8.68 1.48
C LEU A 121 -4.19 -8.86 2.09
N GLN A 122 -4.25 -8.91 3.42
CA GLN A 122 -5.53 -8.99 4.12
C GLN A 122 -6.44 -7.79 3.81
N LEU A 123 -5.87 -6.59 3.65
CA LEU A 123 -6.64 -5.40 3.29
C LEU A 123 -7.28 -5.48 1.90
N PHE A 124 -6.72 -6.29 0.98
CA PHE A 124 -7.30 -6.48 -0.35
C PHE A 124 -8.36 -7.59 -0.31
N LYS A 125 -8.11 -8.67 0.43
CA LYS A 125 -9.06 -9.78 0.62
C LYS A 125 -10.38 -9.35 1.29
N GLN A 126 -10.38 -8.27 2.07
CA GLN A 126 -11.57 -7.76 2.78
C GLN A 126 -12.31 -6.63 2.05
N PHE A 127 -11.69 -6.05 1.01
CA PHE A 127 -12.29 -5.02 0.18
C PHE A 127 -13.29 -5.65 -0.82
#